data_AF-A0ABD2LU22-F1
#
_entry.id   AF-A0ABD2LU22-F1
#
_cell.length_a   1.000
_cell.length_b   1.000
_cell.length_c   1.000
_cell.angle_alpha   90.00
_cell.angle_beta   90.00
_cell.angle_gamma   90.00
#
_symmetry.space_group_name_H-M   'P 1'
#
loop_
_entity.id
_entity.type
_entity.pdbx_description
1 polymer ?
#
loop_
_entity_poly.entity_id
_entity_poly.type
_entity_poly.pdbx_seq_one_letter_code
_entity_poly.pdbx_strand_id
1 'polypeptide(L)'
;MLVVSYMRNECLRPYGCTSKKTVRAEVMACLKRDTTLETALNSYAYKRVKRHTLREARVTEKLEKQQEQERRRRQKHQELLQAIVQASREFKEFHRSAQARVQKLRKALQTYHANHEKDRKKEELRNEKIRMMKLMEEDDVGYRQLLDEKKDKRLVYLLKQTDEYVESLTGLVRQHQQTEKKRKRDERKEAKLAALRQQLQQQHNAGGDGGANGGGNDSLHIIVRNSATGETLKDLDEEQRNRRIIEKMRNEEDEYDNKNARAQMESYYATAHRVKEKVVKQHSTLGGGDDTLQLKPYQLKGLQWMVSLYNNNLNGILADEMGLGKTIQTVALITYLMEVKKGNGPDLIIVPLSTISNWKIELDKWSPHVVKIIYKGGQGPAQTARTFRTKGRF
;
A
#
# COMPACT_ATOMS: atom_id res chain seq x y z
N MET A 1 75.09 27.60 -113.98
CA MET A 1 76.33 26.89 -113.55
C MET A 1 77.46 27.82 -113.07
N LEU A 2 77.27 29.14 -112.92
CA LEU A 2 78.37 30.07 -112.64
C LEU A 2 78.36 30.76 -111.25
N VAL A 3 77.29 30.66 -110.44
CA VAL A 3 77.25 31.30 -109.10
C VAL A 3 77.66 30.35 -107.97
N VAL A 4 77.40 29.05 -108.09
CA VAL A 4 77.71 28.06 -107.02
C VAL A 4 79.23 27.85 -106.86
N SER A 5 80.02 28.14 -107.89
CA SER A 5 81.50 28.07 -107.85
C SER A 5 82.17 29.21 -107.07
N TYR A 6 81.49 30.35 -106.85
CA TYR A 6 82.11 31.47 -106.12
C TYR A 6 82.04 31.29 -104.60
N MET A 7 80.94 30.77 -104.05
CA MET A 7 80.83 30.60 -102.59
C MET A 7 81.56 29.38 -102.02
N ARG A 8 81.81 28.33 -102.82
CA ARG A 8 82.56 27.15 -102.35
C ARG A 8 84.06 27.40 -102.20
N ASN A 9 84.63 28.36 -102.94
CA ASN A 9 86.09 28.56 -102.99
C ASN A 9 86.67 29.51 -101.93
N GLU A 10 85.90 30.46 -101.38
CA GLU A 10 86.42 31.31 -100.28
C GLU A 10 86.52 30.58 -98.93
N CYS A 11 85.69 29.55 -98.70
CA CYS A 11 85.72 28.78 -97.45
C CYS A 11 86.92 27.81 -97.34
N LEU A 12 87.65 27.54 -98.44
CA LEU A 12 88.72 26.53 -98.50
C LEU A 12 90.16 27.11 -98.42
N ARG A 13 90.34 28.42 -98.18
CA ARG A 13 91.68 28.96 -97.88
C ARG A 13 92.16 28.50 -96.48
N PRO A 14 93.39 27.96 -96.34
CA PRO A 14 93.88 27.37 -95.08
C PRO A 14 93.84 28.31 -93.87
N TYR A 15 94.03 29.62 -94.09
CA TYR A 15 94.09 30.63 -93.03
C TYR A 15 92.74 30.99 -92.41
N GLY A 16 91.62 30.78 -93.12
CA GLY A 16 90.28 31.10 -92.62
C GLY A 16 89.72 30.07 -91.64
N CYS A 17 90.14 28.80 -91.76
CA CYS A 17 89.59 27.71 -90.96
C CYS A 17 90.28 27.57 -89.59
N THR A 18 91.60 27.85 -89.50
CA THR A 18 92.36 27.92 -88.23
C THR A 18 91.92 29.11 -87.38
N SER A 19 91.81 30.31 -87.98
CA SER A 19 91.29 31.50 -87.28
C SER A 19 89.86 31.30 -86.76
N LYS A 20 88.95 30.72 -87.57
CA LYS A 20 87.59 30.38 -87.12
C LYS A 20 87.56 29.35 -85.98
N LYS A 21 88.49 28.39 -85.94
CA LYS A 21 88.58 27.42 -84.83
C LYS A 21 89.11 28.07 -83.56
N THR A 22 90.12 28.93 -83.65
CA THR A 22 90.66 29.69 -82.51
C THR A 22 89.60 30.62 -81.93
N VAL A 23 88.93 31.41 -82.76
CA VAL A 23 87.84 32.30 -82.33
C VAL A 23 86.69 31.51 -81.69
N ARG A 24 86.32 30.36 -82.26
CA ARG A 24 85.32 29.46 -81.64
C ARG A 24 85.79 28.92 -80.29
N ALA A 25 87.07 28.57 -80.14
CA ALA A 25 87.61 28.07 -78.87
C ALA A 25 87.64 29.17 -77.81
N GLU A 26 88.02 30.39 -78.15
CA GLU A 26 87.99 31.55 -77.26
C GLU A 26 86.57 31.91 -76.84
N VAL A 27 85.63 31.96 -77.78
CA VAL A 27 84.21 32.21 -77.50
C VAL A 27 83.65 31.13 -76.58
N MET A 28 83.95 29.85 -76.82
CA MET A 28 83.53 28.74 -75.96
C MET A 28 84.20 28.78 -74.58
N ALA A 29 85.44 29.28 -74.46
CA ALA A 29 86.13 29.44 -73.19
C ALA A 29 85.53 30.59 -72.35
N CYS A 30 85.19 31.71 -72.98
CA CYS A 30 84.47 32.82 -72.33
C CYS A 30 83.06 32.37 -71.91
N LEU A 31 82.30 31.75 -72.81
CA LEU A 31 80.96 31.22 -72.49
C LEU A 31 81.01 30.22 -71.33
N LYS A 32 82.02 29.34 -71.27
CA LYS A 32 82.19 28.42 -70.14
C LYS A 32 82.42 29.17 -68.82
N ARG A 33 83.29 30.18 -68.79
CA ARG A 33 83.50 31.00 -67.58
C ARG A 33 82.22 31.73 -67.14
N ASP A 34 81.46 32.27 -68.08
CA ASP A 34 80.25 33.04 -67.78
C ASP A 34 79.06 32.14 -67.39
N THR A 35 79.02 30.90 -67.87
CA THR A 35 77.95 29.93 -67.55
C THR A 35 78.27 29.05 -66.35
N THR A 36 79.53 28.90 -65.95
CA THR A 36 79.89 28.20 -64.72
C THR A 36 79.72 29.10 -63.51
N LEU A 37 78.68 28.84 -62.72
CA LEU A 37 78.48 29.51 -61.43
C LEU A 37 79.63 29.19 -60.47
N GLU A 38 80.41 30.22 -60.11
CA GLU A 38 81.54 30.13 -59.16
C GLU A 38 81.17 29.48 -57.81
N THR A 39 79.92 29.59 -57.36
CA THR A 39 79.40 28.92 -56.16
C THR A 39 79.38 27.39 -56.26
N ALA A 40 79.29 26.83 -57.47
CA ALA A 40 79.34 25.38 -57.70
C ALA A 40 80.79 24.86 -57.77
N LEU A 41 81.72 25.69 -58.24
CA LEU A 41 83.15 25.36 -58.33
C LEU A 41 83.87 25.54 -56.98
N ASN A 42 83.46 26.52 -56.18
CA ASN A 42 84.07 26.80 -54.88
C ASN A 42 83.03 27.13 -53.79
N SER A 43 82.27 26.09 -53.38
CA SER A 43 81.25 26.19 -52.33
C SER A 43 81.78 26.73 -50.99
N TYR A 44 83.05 26.47 -50.67
CA TYR A 44 83.69 26.93 -49.43
C TYR A 44 83.92 28.44 -49.40
N ALA A 45 84.16 29.10 -50.54
CA ALA A 45 84.36 30.54 -50.60
C ALA A 45 83.10 31.34 -50.17
N TYR A 46 81.91 30.73 -50.30
CA TYR A 46 80.62 31.35 -49.99
C TYR A 46 80.00 30.83 -48.68
N LYS A 47 80.61 29.83 -48.04
CA LYS A 47 80.17 29.31 -46.74
C LYS A 47 80.62 30.25 -45.63
N ARG A 48 79.73 31.16 -45.18
CA ARG A 48 80.00 31.97 -43.98
C ARG A 48 80.01 31.07 -42.74
N VAL A 49 81.17 30.95 -42.11
CA VAL A 49 81.28 30.28 -40.81
C VAL A 49 80.70 31.21 -39.74
N LYS A 50 79.55 30.83 -39.17
CA LYS A 50 78.95 31.58 -38.06
C LYS A 50 79.85 31.45 -36.83
N ARG A 51 80.46 32.55 -36.40
CA ARG A 51 81.22 32.61 -35.14
C ARG A 51 80.25 32.89 -34.00
N HIS A 52 80.08 31.93 -33.10
CA HIS A 52 79.30 32.13 -31.88
C HIS A 52 80.02 33.11 -30.97
N THR A 53 79.36 34.22 -30.66
CA THR A 53 79.91 35.24 -29.78
C THR A 53 79.38 35.06 -28.36
N LEU A 54 80.16 35.50 -27.36
CA LEU A 54 79.72 35.52 -25.96
C LEU A 54 78.41 36.31 -25.77
N ARG A 55 78.13 37.30 -26.63
CA ARG A 55 76.87 38.05 -26.61
C ARG A 55 75.67 37.17 -26.97
N GLU A 56 75.77 36.36 -28.02
CA GLU A 56 74.70 35.41 -28.40
C GLU A 56 74.45 34.39 -27.29
N ALA A 57 75.52 33.83 -26.71
CA ALA A 57 75.43 32.90 -25.57
C ALA A 57 74.75 33.51 -24.33
N ARG A 58 75.05 34.78 -24.00
CA ARG A 58 74.39 35.48 -22.89
C ARG A 58 72.91 35.75 -23.16
N VAL A 59 72.54 36.03 -24.41
CA VAL A 59 71.13 36.24 -24.80
C VAL A 59 70.34 34.93 -24.70
N THR A 60 70.91 33.82 -25.16
CA THR A 60 70.27 32.50 -25.03
C THR A 60 70.14 32.08 -23.58
N GLU A 61 71.16 32.26 -22.74
CA GLU A 61 71.10 31.95 -21.30
C GLU A 61 70.03 32.80 -20.58
N LYS A 62 69.93 34.09 -20.93
CA LYS A 62 68.88 34.97 -20.37
C LYS A 62 67.49 34.51 -20.78
N LEU A 63 67.31 34.10 -22.04
CA LEU A 63 66.04 33.60 -22.56
C LEU A 63 65.64 32.28 -21.89
N GLU A 64 66.61 31.37 -21.69
CA GLU A 64 66.40 30.10 -20.98
C GLU A 64 66.00 30.32 -19.52
N LYS A 65 66.70 31.20 -18.79
CA LYS A 65 66.32 31.56 -17.42
C LYS A 65 64.91 32.16 -17.35
N GLN A 66 64.55 32.99 -18.32
CA GLN A 66 63.21 33.58 -18.39
C GLN A 66 62.14 32.52 -18.66
N GLN A 67 62.37 31.60 -19.60
CA GLN A 67 61.48 30.47 -19.88
C GLN A 67 61.34 29.54 -18.67
N GLU A 68 62.44 29.24 -17.97
CA GLU A 68 62.41 28.41 -16.78
C GLU A 68 61.63 29.07 -15.64
N GLN A 69 61.83 30.38 -15.42
CA GLN A 69 61.06 31.13 -14.43
C GLN A 69 59.57 31.16 -14.77
N GLU A 70 59.22 31.33 -16.05
CA GLU A 70 57.84 31.30 -16.50
C GLU A 70 57.21 29.90 -16.33
N ARG A 71 57.94 28.83 -16.69
CA ARG A 71 57.53 27.44 -16.42
C ARG A 71 57.29 27.20 -14.95
N ARG A 72 58.20 27.63 -14.07
CA ARG A 72 58.03 27.53 -12.60
C ARG A 72 56.80 28.30 -12.11
N ARG A 73 56.53 29.50 -12.65
CA ARG A 73 55.32 30.28 -12.32
C ARG A 73 54.04 29.55 -12.75
N ARG A 74 54.00 29.04 -13.98
CA ARG A 74 52.86 28.27 -14.52
C ARG A 74 52.63 27.00 -13.70
N GLN A 75 53.69 26.29 -13.33
CA GLN A 75 53.61 25.08 -12.52
C GLN A 75 53.05 25.37 -11.12
N LYS A 76 53.55 26.40 -10.42
CA LYS A 76 52.99 26.82 -9.12
C LYS A 76 51.52 27.19 -9.21
N HIS A 77 51.12 27.90 -10.27
CA HIS A 77 49.72 28.24 -10.48
C HIS A 77 48.85 26.99 -10.72
N GLN A 78 49.35 26.05 -11.51
CA GLN A 78 48.68 24.77 -11.77
C GLN A 78 48.52 23.93 -10.50
N GLU A 79 49.57 23.84 -9.66
CA GLU A 79 49.53 23.15 -8.38
C GLU A 79 48.49 23.77 -7.43
N LEU A 80 48.43 25.10 -7.36
CA LEU A 80 47.42 25.80 -6.57
C LEU A 80 46.00 25.48 -7.05
N LEU A 81 45.75 25.51 -8.36
CA LEU A 81 44.44 25.16 -8.91
C LEU A 81 44.07 23.69 -8.64
N GLN A 82 45.04 22.78 -8.77
CA GLN A 82 44.84 21.37 -8.45
C GLN A 82 44.50 21.18 -6.96
N ALA A 83 45.18 21.88 -6.06
CA ALA A 83 44.90 21.85 -4.63
C ALA A 83 43.48 22.36 -4.29
N ILE A 84 43.04 23.46 -4.92
CA ILE A 84 41.69 24.02 -4.72
C ILE A 84 40.62 23.04 -5.20
N VAL A 85 40.82 22.44 -6.38
CA VAL A 85 39.88 21.45 -6.94
C VAL A 85 39.83 20.20 -6.05
N GLN A 86 40.97 19.74 -5.56
CA GLN A 86 41.06 18.58 -4.67
C GLN A 86 40.35 18.83 -3.34
N ALA A 87 40.62 19.96 -2.68
CA ALA A 87 39.94 20.35 -1.44
C ALA A 87 38.41 20.45 -1.63
N SER A 88 37.97 20.98 -2.77
CA SER A 88 36.54 21.06 -3.12
C SER A 88 35.90 19.67 -3.29
N ARG A 89 36.64 18.70 -3.82
CA ARG A 89 36.18 17.31 -3.97
C ARG A 89 36.07 16.62 -2.61
N GLU A 90 37.12 16.73 -1.79
CA GLU A 90 37.16 16.16 -0.45
C GLU A 90 36.05 16.73 0.44
N PHE A 91 35.79 18.04 0.35
CA PHE A 91 34.68 18.68 1.07
C PHE A 91 33.32 18.09 0.66
N LYS A 92 33.06 17.96 -0.64
CA LYS A 92 31.81 17.35 -1.14
C LYS A 92 31.67 15.90 -0.69
N GLU A 93 32.75 15.15 -0.73
CA GLU A 93 32.78 13.74 -0.34
C GLU A 93 32.57 13.55 1.16
N PHE A 94 33.18 14.42 1.98
CA PHE A 94 32.95 14.47 3.43
C PHE A 94 31.47 14.69 3.75
N HIS A 95 30.83 15.69 3.14
CA HIS A 95 29.42 15.97 3.39
C HIS A 95 28.51 14.83 2.90
N ARG A 96 28.81 14.23 1.74
CA ARG A 96 28.09 13.06 1.23
C ARG A 96 28.22 11.87 2.19
N SER A 97 29.42 11.63 2.72
CA SER A 97 29.69 10.56 3.70
C SER A 97 28.99 10.84 5.03
N ALA A 98 28.99 12.08 5.51
CA ALA A 98 28.25 12.49 6.71
C ALA A 98 26.75 12.23 6.56
N GLN A 99 26.14 12.63 5.44
CA GLN A 99 24.73 12.33 5.15
C GLN A 99 24.45 10.82 5.11
N ALA A 100 25.33 10.03 4.49
CA ALA A 100 25.20 8.59 4.44
C ALA A 100 25.26 7.94 5.84
N ARG A 101 26.12 8.43 6.74
CA ARG A 101 26.17 7.98 8.14
C ARG A 101 24.88 8.27 8.90
N VAL A 102 24.34 9.48 8.76
CA VAL A 102 23.05 9.86 9.37
C VAL A 102 21.91 8.97 8.85
N GLN A 103 21.87 8.68 7.55
CA GLN A 103 20.87 7.79 6.97
C GLN A 103 21.01 6.35 7.48
N LYS A 104 22.23 5.84 7.63
CA LYS A 104 22.47 4.51 8.21
C LYS A 104 21.98 4.43 9.66
N LEU A 105 22.27 5.44 10.48
CA LEU A 105 21.79 5.52 11.86
C LEU A 105 20.27 5.56 11.93
N ARG A 106 19.62 6.38 11.10
CA ARG A 106 18.16 6.45 11.01
C ARG A 106 17.54 5.09 10.69
N LYS A 107 18.09 4.36 9.71
CA LYS A 107 17.62 3.02 9.36
C LYS A 107 17.82 2.04 10.51
N ALA A 108 18.97 2.07 11.16
CA ALA A 108 19.24 1.23 12.32
C ALA A 108 18.24 1.48 13.47
N LEU A 109 17.91 2.75 13.74
CA LEU A 109 16.92 3.12 14.75
C LEU A 109 15.51 2.66 14.39
N GLN A 110 15.09 2.80 13.12
CA GLN A 110 13.81 2.26 12.65
C GLN A 110 13.74 0.74 12.82
N THR A 111 14.81 0.02 12.47
CA THR A 111 14.90 -1.43 12.66
C THR A 111 14.90 -1.82 14.14
N TYR A 112 15.60 -1.06 14.99
CA TYR A 112 15.58 -1.28 16.44
C TYR A 112 14.17 -1.17 17.01
N HIS A 113 13.43 -0.10 16.68
CA HIS A 113 12.05 0.06 17.14
C HIS A 113 11.14 -1.05 16.62
N ALA A 114 11.25 -1.44 15.34
CA ALA A 114 10.46 -2.53 14.78
C ALA A 114 10.76 -3.88 15.47
N ASN A 115 12.04 -4.15 15.75
CA ASN A 115 12.45 -5.36 16.47
C ASN A 115 11.98 -5.34 17.93
N HIS A 116 12.12 -4.21 18.62
CA HIS A 116 11.68 -4.05 19.99
C HIS A 116 10.17 -4.21 20.13
N GLU A 117 9.38 -3.67 19.19
CA GLU A 117 7.92 -3.88 19.18
C GLU A 117 7.58 -5.35 18.93
N LYS A 118 8.29 -6.03 18.03
CA LYS A 118 8.13 -7.45 17.77
C LYS A 118 8.48 -8.31 18.98
N ASP A 119 9.56 -7.98 19.68
CA ASP A 119 10.01 -8.73 20.85
C ASP A 119 9.09 -8.49 22.04
N ARG A 120 8.59 -7.25 22.24
CA ARG A 120 7.53 -6.97 23.23
C ARG A 120 6.28 -7.83 22.98
N LYS A 121 5.81 -7.91 21.74
CA LYS A 121 4.67 -8.78 21.36
C LYS A 121 4.94 -10.26 21.63
N LYS A 122 6.17 -10.74 21.39
CA LYS A 122 6.55 -12.12 21.73
C LYS A 122 6.61 -12.36 23.24
N GLU A 123 7.07 -11.38 24.00
CA GLU A 123 7.19 -11.46 25.46
C GLU A 123 5.81 -11.45 26.12
N GLU A 124 4.90 -10.60 25.65
CA GLU A 124 3.48 -10.64 26.03
C GLU A 124 2.87 -12.03 25.78
N LEU A 125 3.12 -12.62 24.60
CA LEU A 125 2.67 -13.99 24.29
C LEU A 125 3.31 -15.07 25.19
N ARG A 126 4.58 -14.90 25.57
CA ARG A 126 5.25 -15.83 26.50
C ARG A 126 4.68 -15.69 27.90
N ASN A 127 4.48 -14.48 28.39
CA ASN A 127 3.90 -14.21 29.70
C ASN A 127 2.47 -14.75 29.79
N GLU A 128 1.67 -14.57 28.73
CA GLU A 128 0.34 -15.16 28.61
C GLU A 128 0.40 -16.69 28.62
N LYS A 129 1.36 -17.31 27.91
CA LYS A 129 1.58 -18.75 27.93
C LYS A 129 2.01 -19.26 29.32
N ILE A 130 2.88 -18.55 30.03
CA ILE A 130 3.32 -18.92 31.38
C ILE A 130 2.16 -18.77 32.36
N ARG A 131 1.38 -17.70 32.25
CA ARG A 131 0.17 -17.49 33.06
C ARG A 131 -0.84 -18.61 32.82
N MET A 132 -1.01 -19.01 31.57
CA MET A 132 -1.83 -20.15 31.18
C MET A 132 -1.29 -21.45 31.77
N MET A 133 0.04 -21.68 31.73
CA MET A 133 0.68 -22.86 32.34
C MET A 133 0.50 -22.92 33.86
N LYS A 134 0.63 -21.79 34.57
CA LYS A 134 0.36 -21.74 36.02
C LYS A 134 -1.10 -22.07 36.35
N LEU A 135 -2.03 -21.62 35.52
CA LEU A 135 -3.44 -21.97 35.64
C LEU A 135 -3.68 -23.48 35.37
N MET A 136 -2.83 -24.14 34.58
CA MET A 136 -2.88 -25.61 34.38
C MET A 136 -2.57 -26.35 35.67
N GLU A 137 -1.51 -25.92 36.35
CA GLU A 137 -0.93 -26.61 37.51
C GLU A 137 -1.86 -26.54 38.72
N GLU A 138 -2.77 -25.56 38.75
CA GLU A 138 -3.81 -25.41 39.76
C GLU A 138 -5.11 -26.20 39.43
N ASP A 139 -5.38 -26.54 38.16
CA ASP A 139 -6.58 -27.30 37.73
C ASP A 139 -6.36 -28.08 36.40
N ASP A 140 -5.88 -29.32 36.53
CA ASP A 140 -5.59 -30.22 35.39
C ASP A 140 -6.83 -30.65 34.59
N VAL A 141 -8.04 -30.53 35.16
CA VAL A 141 -9.31 -30.95 34.54
C VAL A 141 -9.93 -29.81 33.73
N GLY A 142 -9.94 -28.58 34.26
CA GLY A 142 -10.35 -27.39 33.53
C GLY A 142 -9.43 -27.09 32.33
N TYR A 143 -8.13 -27.40 32.46
CA TYR A 143 -7.19 -27.16 31.38
C TYR A 143 -7.30 -28.12 30.19
N ARG A 144 -7.66 -29.40 30.41
CA ARG A 144 -7.93 -30.34 29.29
C ARG A 144 -9.12 -29.88 28.44
N GLN A 145 -10.16 -29.31 29.05
CA GLN A 145 -11.31 -28.75 28.34
C GLN A 145 -10.92 -27.49 27.53
N LEU A 146 -10.13 -26.59 28.12
CA LEU A 146 -9.56 -25.41 27.43
C LEU A 146 -8.56 -25.77 26.32
N LEU A 147 -7.87 -26.91 26.41
CA LEU A 147 -6.90 -27.36 25.42
C LEU A 147 -7.56 -28.05 24.22
N ASP A 148 -8.68 -28.75 24.42
CA ASP A 148 -9.53 -29.21 23.31
C ASP A 148 -10.23 -28.03 22.61
N GLU A 149 -10.58 -26.97 23.34
CA GLU A 149 -10.99 -25.67 22.78
C GLU A 149 -9.85 -24.99 21.99
N LYS A 150 -8.58 -25.21 22.38
CA LYS A 150 -7.41 -24.63 21.74
C LYS A 150 -6.69 -25.53 20.74
N LYS A 151 -7.06 -26.80 20.50
CA LYS A 151 -6.47 -27.62 19.41
C LYS A 151 -6.76 -27.03 18.03
N ASP A 152 -7.73 -26.15 17.96
CA ASP A 152 -7.96 -25.13 16.97
C ASP A 152 -6.77 -24.16 16.73
N LYS A 153 -5.50 -24.47 17.02
CA LYS A 153 -4.40 -23.47 16.93
C LYS A 153 -4.18 -22.87 15.54
N ARG A 154 -4.58 -23.58 14.48
CA ARG A 154 -4.61 -23.04 13.10
C ARG A 154 -5.82 -22.12 12.88
N LEU A 155 -6.95 -22.44 13.51
CA LEU A 155 -8.14 -21.60 13.61
C LEU A 155 -7.87 -20.38 14.51
N VAL A 156 -7.07 -20.49 15.59
CA VAL A 156 -6.64 -19.45 16.55
C VAL A 156 -5.75 -18.41 15.90
N TYR A 157 -4.93 -18.77 14.91
CA TYR A 157 -4.17 -17.76 14.14
C TYR A 157 -5.08 -16.93 13.22
N LEU A 158 -6.11 -17.56 12.64
CA LEU A 158 -7.20 -16.88 11.93
C LEU A 158 -8.12 -16.13 12.90
N LEU A 159 -8.32 -16.69 14.10
CA LEU A 159 -9.22 -16.18 15.12
C LEU A 159 -8.59 -15.01 15.88
N LYS A 160 -7.26 -14.90 15.99
CA LYS A 160 -6.60 -13.75 16.62
C LYS A 160 -6.86 -12.45 15.87
N GLN A 161 -7.07 -12.53 14.55
CA GLN A 161 -7.54 -11.41 13.73
C GLN A 161 -9.03 -11.15 13.89
N THR A 162 -9.83 -12.17 14.23
CA THR A 162 -11.20 -11.97 14.68
C THR A 162 -11.31 -11.69 16.17
N ASP A 163 -10.28 -11.85 17.01
CA ASP A 163 -10.36 -11.73 18.47
C ASP A 163 -10.45 -10.25 18.87
N GLU A 164 -9.79 -9.32 18.17
CA GLU A 164 -10.06 -7.89 18.34
C GLU A 164 -11.51 -7.54 17.95
N TYR A 165 -12.04 -8.19 16.92
CA TYR A 165 -13.42 -7.99 16.47
C TYR A 165 -14.43 -8.68 17.40
N VAL A 166 -14.10 -9.84 17.94
CA VAL A 166 -14.89 -10.65 18.85
C VAL A 166 -14.83 -10.05 20.23
N GLU A 167 -13.74 -9.45 20.69
CA GLU A 167 -13.67 -8.68 21.94
C GLU A 167 -14.52 -7.42 21.84
N SER A 168 -14.48 -6.71 20.72
CA SER A 168 -15.36 -5.57 20.46
C SER A 168 -16.83 -6.00 20.42
N LEU A 169 -17.17 -7.04 19.66
CA LEU A 169 -18.53 -7.61 19.59
C LEU A 169 -18.99 -8.17 20.94
N THR A 170 -18.12 -8.89 21.67
CA THR A 170 -18.42 -9.48 22.99
C THR A 170 -18.58 -8.40 24.05
N GLY A 171 -17.77 -7.34 24.01
CA GLY A 171 -17.92 -6.16 24.86
C GLY A 171 -19.24 -5.45 24.60
N LEU A 172 -19.61 -5.32 23.32
CA LEU A 172 -20.87 -4.72 22.89
C LEU A 172 -22.08 -5.61 23.28
N VAL A 173 -21.98 -6.93 23.13
CA VAL A 173 -23.01 -7.91 23.52
C VAL A 173 -23.17 -7.90 25.04
N ARG A 174 -22.06 -7.86 25.80
CA ARG A 174 -22.09 -7.75 27.26
C ARG A 174 -22.75 -6.45 27.73
N GLN A 175 -22.43 -5.31 27.11
CA GLN A 175 -23.10 -4.04 27.41
C GLN A 175 -24.59 -4.10 27.12
N HIS A 176 -24.99 -4.70 25.99
CA HIS A 176 -26.39 -4.84 25.64
C HIS A 176 -27.15 -5.78 26.60
N GLN A 177 -26.56 -6.93 26.95
CA GLN A 177 -27.12 -7.85 27.95
C GLN A 177 -27.26 -7.20 29.33
N GLN A 178 -26.30 -6.38 29.75
CA GLN A 178 -26.40 -5.61 31.00
C GLN A 178 -27.53 -4.58 30.95
N THR A 179 -27.71 -3.92 29.80
CA THR A 179 -28.76 -2.91 29.59
C THR A 179 -30.15 -3.56 29.59
N GLU A 180 -30.31 -4.69 28.91
CA GLU A 180 -31.55 -5.47 28.90
C GLU A 180 -31.87 -6.09 30.27
N LYS A 181 -30.86 -6.60 30.99
CA LYS A 181 -31.04 -7.07 32.37
C LYS A 181 -31.49 -5.94 33.29
N LYS A 182 -30.95 -4.73 33.11
CA LYS A 182 -31.38 -3.54 33.86
C LYS A 182 -32.82 -3.17 33.52
N ARG A 183 -33.19 -3.13 32.23
CA ARG A 183 -34.56 -2.87 31.78
C ARG A 183 -35.57 -3.87 32.37
N LYS A 184 -35.31 -5.17 32.25
CA LYS A 184 -36.17 -6.22 32.84
C LYS A 184 -36.25 -6.12 34.37
N ARG A 185 -35.17 -5.70 35.04
CA ARG A 185 -35.18 -5.47 36.50
C ARG A 185 -36.04 -4.26 36.87
N ASP A 186 -36.00 -3.21 36.07
CA ASP A 186 -36.79 -2.01 36.30
C ASP A 186 -38.29 -2.26 35.98
N GLU A 187 -38.61 -2.99 34.91
CA GLU A 187 -39.97 -3.47 34.60
C GLU A 187 -40.54 -4.36 35.74
N ARG A 188 -39.74 -5.28 36.29
CA ARG A 188 -40.16 -6.11 37.44
C ARG A 188 -40.38 -5.29 38.71
N LYS A 189 -39.58 -4.25 38.94
CA LYS A 189 -39.75 -3.35 40.09
C LYS A 189 -41.02 -2.51 39.91
N GLU A 190 -41.28 -2.02 38.71
CA GLU A 190 -42.46 -1.24 38.37
C GLU A 190 -43.74 -2.09 38.49
N ALA A 191 -43.73 -3.33 37.99
CA ALA A 191 -44.84 -4.27 38.16
C ALA A 191 -45.11 -4.61 39.63
N LYS A 192 -44.05 -4.81 40.44
CA LYS A 192 -44.20 -5.01 41.90
C LYS A 192 -44.75 -3.77 42.60
N LEU A 193 -44.30 -2.57 42.22
CA LEU A 193 -44.79 -1.32 42.78
C LEU A 193 -46.25 -1.06 42.40
N ALA A 194 -46.65 -1.41 41.18
CA ALA A 194 -48.04 -1.35 40.71
C ALA A 194 -48.95 -2.33 41.47
N ALA A 195 -48.49 -3.57 41.70
CA ALA A 195 -49.21 -4.56 42.51
C ALA A 195 -49.36 -4.10 43.97
N LEU A 196 -48.32 -3.51 44.56
CA LEU A 196 -48.36 -2.95 45.92
C LEU A 196 -49.31 -1.75 46.00
N ARG A 197 -49.32 -0.87 44.98
CA ARG A 197 -50.29 0.23 44.88
C ARG A 197 -51.73 -0.27 44.79
N GLN A 198 -51.99 -1.33 44.02
CA GLN A 198 -53.32 -1.95 43.96
C GLN A 198 -53.73 -2.55 45.31
N GLN A 199 -52.82 -3.23 46.02
CA GLN A 199 -53.10 -3.75 47.36
C GLN A 199 -53.41 -2.63 48.38
N LEU A 200 -52.67 -1.53 48.35
CA LEU A 200 -52.95 -0.36 49.20
C LEU A 200 -54.29 0.29 48.87
N GLN A 201 -54.67 0.35 47.59
CA GLN A 201 -56.00 0.82 47.18
C GLN A 201 -57.12 -0.11 47.63
N GLN A 202 -56.90 -1.43 47.60
CA GLN A 202 -57.86 -2.42 48.12
C GLN A 202 -58.00 -2.34 49.64
N GLN A 203 -56.91 -2.10 50.39
CA GLN A 203 -56.99 -1.86 51.84
C GLN A 203 -57.72 -0.55 52.18
N HIS A 204 -57.53 0.50 51.38
CA HIS A 204 -58.25 1.77 51.57
C HIS A 204 -59.75 1.67 51.21
N ASN A 205 -60.14 0.67 50.42
CA ASN A 205 -61.55 0.33 50.15
C ASN A 205 -62.14 -0.70 51.13
N ALA A 206 -61.30 -1.42 51.90
CA ALA A 206 -61.72 -2.40 52.91
C ALA A 206 -61.76 -1.84 54.34
N GLY A 207 -61.44 -0.55 54.53
CA GLY A 207 -61.61 0.19 55.79
C GLY A 207 -63.07 0.59 56.11
N GLY A 208 -64.03 -0.19 55.62
CA GLY A 208 -65.46 -0.04 55.87
C GLY A 208 -66.06 -1.36 56.35
N ASP A 209 -66.26 -1.42 57.66
CA ASP A 209 -67.17 -2.30 58.41
C ASP A 209 -66.69 -3.70 58.90
N GLY A 210 -66.56 -3.77 60.23
CA GLY A 210 -67.10 -4.79 61.13
C GLY A 210 -66.97 -6.30 60.86
N GLY A 211 -66.41 -7.02 61.85
CA GLY A 211 -66.94 -8.34 62.24
C GLY A 211 -65.93 -9.47 62.42
N ALA A 212 -65.74 -9.88 63.68
CA ALA A 212 -64.97 -11.03 64.11
C ALA A 212 -65.68 -12.37 63.86
N ASN A 213 -64.92 -13.44 63.52
CA ASN A 213 -64.73 -14.70 64.28
C ASN A 213 -64.44 -15.92 63.39
N GLY A 214 -63.64 -16.83 63.94
CA GLY A 214 -63.80 -18.28 63.72
C GLY A 214 -62.72 -18.97 62.91
N GLY A 215 -61.76 -19.58 63.60
CA GLY A 215 -60.81 -20.52 63.00
C GLY A 215 -61.43 -21.87 62.64
N GLY A 216 -60.88 -22.50 61.60
CA GLY A 216 -61.16 -23.87 61.19
C GLY A 216 -60.11 -24.30 60.17
N ASN A 217 -59.12 -25.07 60.62
CA ASN A 217 -58.18 -25.76 59.74
C ASN A 217 -58.90 -26.96 59.14
N ASP A 218 -59.29 -26.86 57.87
CA ASP A 218 -59.78 -28.00 57.09
C ASP A 218 -58.97 -28.10 55.79
N SER A 219 -58.22 -29.20 55.66
CA SER A 219 -57.38 -29.49 54.51
C SER A 219 -58.26 -29.71 53.26
N LEU A 220 -58.39 -28.67 52.44
CA LEU A 220 -59.06 -28.74 51.15
C LEU A 220 -58.25 -29.56 50.14
N HIS A 221 -58.70 -30.77 49.86
CA HIS A 221 -58.24 -31.56 48.72
C HIS A 221 -58.74 -30.90 47.42
N ILE A 222 -57.85 -30.21 46.70
CA ILE A 222 -58.19 -29.56 45.42
C ILE A 222 -58.31 -30.62 44.33
N ILE A 223 -59.52 -30.83 43.81
CA ILE A 223 -59.78 -31.62 42.60
C ILE A 223 -59.88 -30.65 41.43
N VAL A 224 -58.87 -30.66 40.55
CA VAL A 224 -58.85 -29.86 39.33
C VAL A 224 -59.68 -30.58 38.25
N ARG A 225 -60.86 -30.03 37.90
CA ARG A 225 -61.67 -30.44 36.74
C ARG A 225 -61.37 -29.56 35.54
N ASN A 226 -61.16 -30.15 34.37
CA ASN A 226 -61.14 -29.43 33.10
C ASN A 226 -62.59 -29.13 32.66
N SER A 227 -62.94 -27.85 32.53
CA SER A 227 -64.30 -27.39 32.21
C SER A 227 -64.75 -27.61 30.77
N ALA A 228 -63.87 -28.11 29.88
CA ALA A 228 -64.22 -28.36 28.48
C ALA A 228 -64.52 -29.84 28.14
N THR A 229 -64.05 -30.81 28.94
CA THR A 229 -64.12 -32.24 28.55
C THR A 229 -64.67 -33.19 29.63
N GLY A 230 -64.98 -32.71 30.85
CA GLY A 230 -65.66 -33.49 31.87
C GLY A 230 -64.90 -34.70 32.44
N GLU A 231 -63.70 -35.02 31.95
CA GLU A 231 -62.91 -36.14 32.43
C GLU A 231 -62.22 -35.84 33.77
N THR A 232 -62.37 -36.78 34.71
CA THR A 232 -61.67 -36.79 35.99
C THR A 232 -60.35 -37.53 35.83
N LEU A 233 -59.24 -36.93 36.30
CA LEU A 233 -57.88 -37.51 36.30
C LEU A 233 -57.73 -38.68 37.30
N LYS A 234 -58.49 -39.75 37.11
CA LYS A 234 -58.26 -41.07 37.69
C LYS A 234 -58.43 -42.07 36.55
N ASP A 235 -57.50 -43.00 36.40
CA ASP A 235 -57.41 -44.04 35.36
C ASP A 235 -56.48 -43.74 34.18
N LEU A 236 -55.29 -43.21 34.47
CA LEU A 236 -54.11 -43.41 33.62
C LEU A 236 -53.03 -44.08 34.47
N ASP A 237 -52.46 -45.19 33.98
CA ASP A 237 -51.31 -45.86 34.62
C ASP A 237 -50.24 -44.82 34.97
N GLU A 238 -49.64 -44.94 36.15
CA GLU A 238 -48.64 -43.97 36.66
C GLU A 238 -47.54 -43.70 35.64
N GLU A 239 -47.19 -44.70 34.84
CA GLU A 239 -46.20 -44.61 33.78
C GLU A 239 -46.62 -43.71 32.61
N GLN A 240 -47.90 -43.70 32.24
CA GLN A 240 -48.45 -42.83 31.20
C GLN A 240 -48.59 -41.39 31.68
N ARG A 241 -48.97 -41.19 32.95
CA ARG A 241 -48.99 -39.87 33.60
C ARG A 241 -47.57 -39.28 33.67
N ASN A 242 -46.60 -40.09 34.07
CA ASN A 242 -45.19 -39.69 34.13
C ASN A 242 -44.62 -39.37 32.74
N ARG A 243 -44.94 -40.17 31.70
CA ARG A 243 -44.55 -39.87 30.32
C ARG A 243 -45.13 -38.54 29.82
N ARG A 244 -46.41 -38.25 30.06
CA ARG A 244 -47.03 -36.97 29.66
C ARG A 244 -46.47 -35.77 30.40
N ILE A 245 -46.13 -35.91 31.68
CA ILE A 245 -45.48 -34.85 32.46
C ILE A 245 -44.07 -34.58 31.93
N ILE A 246 -43.29 -35.62 31.63
CA ILE A 246 -41.95 -35.49 31.04
C ILE A 246 -42.02 -34.86 29.65
N GLU A 247 -42.98 -35.28 28.81
CA GLU A 247 -43.17 -34.71 27.48
C GLU A 247 -43.60 -33.24 27.52
N LYS A 248 -44.44 -32.87 28.48
CA LYS A 248 -44.84 -31.48 28.72
C LYS A 248 -43.68 -30.63 29.24
N MET A 249 -42.89 -31.15 30.18
CA MET A 249 -41.66 -30.50 30.67
C MET A 249 -40.64 -30.31 29.53
N ARG A 250 -40.45 -31.33 28.69
CA ARG A 250 -39.53 -31.28 27.54
C ARG A 250 -39.99 -30.27 26.49
N ASN A 251 -41.29 -30.20 26.18
CA ASN A 251 -41.83 -29.19 25.25
C ASN A 251 -41.73 -27.76 25.82
N GLU A 252 -41.92 -27.58 27.14
CA GLU A 252 -41.75 -26.29 27.81
C GLU A 252 -40.26 -25.85 27.85
N GLU A 253 -39.33 -26.79 28.04
CA GLU A 253 -37.87 -26.57 27.92
C GLU A 253 -37.46 -26.23 26.48
N ASP A 254 -37.93 -26.99 25.47
CA ASP A 254 -37.67 -26.73 24.05
C ASP A 254 -38.21 -25.36 23.61
N GLU A 255 -39.38 -24.95 24.13
CA GLU A 255 -39.94 -23.60 23.88
C GLU A 255 -39.10 -22.50 24.55
N TYR A 256 -38.64 -22.72 25.79
CA TYR A 256 -37.79 -21.78 26.52
C TYR A 256 -36.43 -21.59 25.85
N ASP A 257 -35.79 -22.68 25.41
CA ASP A 257 -34.50 -22.66 24.71
C ASP A 257 -34.62 -22.00 23.34
N ASN A 258 -35.69 -22.25 22.59
CA ASN A 258 -35.93 -21.60 21.30
C ASN A 258 -36.19 -20.09 21.47
N LYS A 259 -36.94 -19.69 22.50
CA LYS A 259 -37.23 -18.28 22.82
C LYS A 259 -35.97 -17.54 23.29
N ASN A 260 -35.11 -18.21 24.07
CA ASN A 260 -33.83 -17.68 24.51
C ASN A 260 -32.83 -17.58 23.35
N ALA A 261 -32.75 -18.58 22.47
CA ALA A 261 -31.92 -18.56 21.26
C ALA A 261 -32.34 -17.42 20.32
N ARG A 262 -33.66 -17.21 20.14
CA ARG A 262 -34.19 -16.10 19.34
C ARG A 262 -33.88 -14.74 19.97
N ALA A 263 -34.04 -14.60 21.29
CA ALA A 263 -33.67 -13.38 22.01
C ALA A 263 -32.16 -13.11 21.98
N GLN A 264 -31.34 -14.15 22.05
CA GLN A 264 -29.88 -14.07 21.94
C GLN A 264 -29.44 -13.69 20.51
N MET A 265 -30.10 -14.24 19.49
CA MET A 265 -29.89 -13.86 18.08
C MET A 265 -30.29 -12.40 17.83
N GLU A 266 -31.43 -11.95 18.36
CA GLU A 266 -31.88 -10.55 18.27
C GLU A 266 -30.91 -9.60 19.01
N SER A 267 -30.44 -10.00 20.18
CA SER A 267 -29.40 -9.30 20.95
C SER A 267 -28.09 -9.18 20.16
N TYR A 268 -27.65 -10.26 19.49
CA TYR A 268 -26.46 -10.26 18.65
C TYR A 268 -26.63 -9.32 17.44
N TYR A 269 -27.75 -9.39 16.74
CA TYR A 269 -28.04 -8.55 15.59
C TYR A 269 -28.14 -7.06 15.97
N ALA A 270 -28.77 -6.74 17.11
CA ALA A 270 -28.85 -5.37 17.63
C ALA A 270 -27.46 -4.83 18.03
N THR A 271 -26.59 -5.71 18.51
CA THR A 271 -25.23 -5.38 18.91
C THR A 271 -24.32 -5.15 17.71
N ALA A 272 -24.28 -6.10 16.76
CA ALA A 272 -23.46 -6.00 15.55
C ALA A 272 -23.88 -4.81 14.67
N HIS A 273 -25.16 -4.44 14.69
CA HIS A 273 -25.70 -3.27 14.01
C HIS A 273 -26.04 -2.13 14.99
N ARG A 274 -25.11 -1.76 15.88
CA ARG A 274 -25.32 -0.66 16.84
C ARG A 274 -25.52 0.67 16.13
N VAL A 275 -24.67 0.99 15.16
CA VAL A 275 -24.84 2.17 14.29
C VAL A 275 -25.63 1.76 13.05
N LYS A 276 -26.92 2.14 13.02
CA LYS A 276 -27.81 1.92 11.89
C LYS A 276 -27.99 3.21 11.10
N GLU A 277 -27.49 3.20 9.88
CA GLU A 277 -27.74 4.26 8.92
C GLU A 277 -28.85 3.78 7.97
N LYS A 278 -29.93 4.56 7.83
CA LYS A 278 -31.02 4.20 6.91
C LYS A 278 -30.70 4.73 5.52
N VAL A 279 -30.31 3.83 4.61
CA VAL A 279 -30.12 4.15 3.20
C VAL A 279 -31.46 3.98 2.49
N VAL A 280 -32.25 5.06 2.41
CA VAL A 280 -33.62 5.04 1.87
C VAL A 280 -33.64 5.22 0.34
N LYS A 281 -32.64 5.92 -0.21
CA LYS A 281 -32.54 6.22 -1.63
C LYS A 281 -31.14 5.93 -2.14
N GLN A 282 -31.08 5.54 -3.41
CA GLN A 282 -29.85 5.53 -4.19
C GLN A 282 -29.20 6.91 -4.17
N HIS A 283 -27.88 6.95 -4.05
CA HIS A 283 -27.13 8.20 -4.10
C HIS A 283 -27.22 8.81 -5.51
N SER A 284 -27.29 10.14 -5.61
CA SER A 284 -27.55 10.87 -6.86
C SER A 284 -26.52 10.62 -7.97
N THR A 285 -25.31 10.22 -7.62
CA THR A 285 -24.22 9.97 -8.58
C THR A 285 -24.17 8.52 -9.05
N LEU A 286 -24.82 7.60 -8.33
CA LEU A 286 -24.93 6.22 -8.76
C LEU A 286 -25.98 6.14 -9.88
N GLY A 287 -25.64 5.48 -10.99
CA GLY A 287 -26.48 5.39 -12.19
C GLY A 287 -26.14 6.44 -13.26
N GLY A 288 -25.11 7.26 -13.07
CA GLY A 288 -24.62 8.18 -14.12
C GLY A 288 -25.62 9.24 -14.58
N GLY A 289 -26.66 9.52 -13.79
CA GLY A 289 -27.74 10.46 -14.14
C GLY A 289 -28.87 9.85 -14.97
N ASP A 290 -28.86 8.55 -15.25
CA ASP A 290 -29.92 7.83 -15.96
C ASP A 290 -30.99 7.33 -14.98
N ASP A 291 -32.23 7.84 -15.13
CA ASP A 291 -33.36 7.49 -14.27
C ASP A 291 -33.82 6.02 -14.43
N THR A 292 -33.35 5.33 -15.48
CA THR A 292 -33.64 3.91 -15.70
C THR A 292 -32.76 2.98 -14.84
N LEU A 293 -31.65 3.47 -14.29
CA LEU A 293 -30.68 2.68 -13.54
C LEU A 293 -30.90 2.81 -12.03
N GLN A 294 -32.00 2.21 -11.57
CA GLN A 294 -32.39 2.20 -10.15
C GLN A 294 -32.02 0.89 -9.46
N LEU A 295 -31.50 0.99 -8.24
CA LEU A 295 -31.28 -0.16 -7.36
C LEU A 295 -32.61 -0.81 -6.97
N LYS A 296 -32.67 -2.13 -7.07
CA LYS A 296 -33.84 -2.89 -6.62
C LYS A 296 -33.98 -2.83 -5.09
N PRO A 297 -35.19 -2.98 -4.52
CA PRO A 297 -35.40 -2.87 -3.08
C PRO A 297 -34.53 -3.80 -2.22
N TYR A 298 -34.24 -5.02 -2.71
CA TYR A 298 -33.37 -5.95 -2.00
C TYR A 298 -31.89 -5.52 -2.06
N GLN A 299 -31.46 -4.84 -3.13
CA GLN A 299 -30.10 -4.31 -3.26
C GLN A 299 -29.88 -3.11 -2.33
N LEU A 300 -30.92 -2.28 -2.14
CA LEU A 300 -30.90 -1.20 -1.14
C LEU A 300 -30.78 -1.75 0.29
N LYS A 301 -31.50 -2.83 0.61
CA LYS A 301 -31.35 -3.52 1.91
C LYS A 301 -29.94 -4.08 2.10
N GLY A 302 -29.37 -4.71 1.06
CA GLY A 302 -27.99 -5.21 1.08
C GLY A 302 -26.97 -4.09 1.26
N LEU A 303 -27.14 -2.97 0.56
CA LEU A 303 -26.31 -1.78 0.71
C LEU A 303 -26.40 -1.22 2.14
N GLN A 304 -27.61 -1.05 2.68
CA GLN A 304 -27.83 -0.58 4.04
C GLN A 304 -27.11 -1.49 5.06
N TRP A 305 -27.17 -2.80 4.86
CA TRP A 305 -26.50 -3.77 5.70
C TRP A 305 -24.97 -3.59 5.65
N MET A 306 -24.38 -3.50 4.46
CA MET A 306 -22.93 -3.28 4.29
C MET A 306 -22.46 -1.94 4.85
N VAL A 307 -23.24 -0.87 4.68
CA VAL A 307 -22.94 0.46 5.25
C VAL A 307 -22.95 0.40 6.77
N SER A 308 -23.89 -0.36 7.36
CA SER A 308 -23.91 -0.61 8.80
C SER A 308 -22.68 -1.39 9.26
N LEU A 309 -22.24 -2.41 8.53
CA LEU A 309 -21.00 -3.12 8.84
C LEU A 309 -19.78 -2.18 8.82
N TYR A 310 -19.66 -1.34 7.78
CA TYR A 310 -18.60 -0.34 7.70
C TYR A 310 -18.61 0.62 8.89
N ASN A 311 -19.79 1.12 9.30
CA ASN A 311 -19.91 2.05 10.43
C ASN A 311 -19.55 1.44 11.78
N ASN A 312 -19.71 0.12 11.93
CA ASN A 312 -19.37 -0.59 13.14
C ASN A 312 -17.95 -1.20 13.06
N ASN A 313 -17.17 -0.88 12.02
CA ASN A 313 -15.87 -1.48 11.73
C ASN A 313 -15.94 -3.01 11.77
N LEU A 314 -16.95 -3.60 11.14
CA LEU A 314 -17.15 -5.03 11.03
C LEU A 314 -16.99 -5.47 9.58
N ASN A 315 -16.43 -6.66 9.38
CA ASN A 315 -16.41 -7.30 8.07
C ASN A 315 -17.66 -8.17 7.89
N GLY A 316 -18.03 -8.47 6.64
CA GLY A 316 -19.18 -9.31 6.34
C GLY A 316 -19.02 -10.09 5.04
N ILE A 317 -19.78 -11.18 4.95
CA ILE A 317 -19.85 -12.03 3.76
C ILE A 317 -21.25 -11.87 3.16
N LEU A 318 -21.34 -11.49 1.90
CA LEU A 318 -22.59 -11.51 1.15
C LEU A 318 -22.86 -12.93 0.63
N ALA A 319 -23.85 -13.58 1.22
CA ALA A 319 -24.28 -14.93 0.87
C ALA A 319 -25.50 -14.95 -0.08
N ASP A 320 -25.62 -13.93 -0.94
CA ASP A 320 -26.74 -13.80 -1.89
C ASP A 320 -26.65 -14.85 -3.01
N GLU A 321 -27.81 -15.30 -3.49
CA GLU A 321 -27.94 -16.16 -4.67
C GLU A 321 -27.24 -15.56 -5.92
N MET A 322 -26.89 -16.41 -6.88
CA MET A 322 -26.30 -15.98 -8.14
C MET A 322 -27.29 -15.12 -8.94
N GLY A 323 -26.83 -14.03 -9.55
CA GLY A 323 -27.67 -13.14 -10.36
C GLY A 323 -28.34 -11.98 -9.61
N LEU A 324 -28.23 -11.91 -8.28
CA LEU A 324 -28.82 -10.80 -7.48
C LEU A 324 -28.09 -9.45 -7.67
N GLY A 325 -26.98 -9.42 -8.39
CA GLY A 325 -26.24 -8.18 -8.68
C GLY A 325 -25.26 -7.78 -7.57
N LYS A 326 -24.53 -8.76 -7.01
CA LYS A 326 -23.44 -8.52 -6.03
C LYS A 326 -22.41 -7.48 -6.50
N THR A 327 -22.11 -7.47 -7.80
CA THR A 327 -21.25 -6.46 -8.43
C THR A 327 -21.83 -5.05 -8.24
N ILE A 328 -23.11 -4.86 -8.56
CA ILE A 328 -23.79 -3.56 -8.44
C ILE A 328 -23.87 -3.13 -6.98
N GLN A 329 -24.17 -4.05 -6.06
CA GLN A 329 -24.16 -3.78 -4.61
C GLN A 329 -22.77 -3.30 -4.14
N THR A 330 -21.69 -3.92 -4.64
CA THR A 330 -20.31 -3.51 -4.30
C THR A 330 -19.96 -2.13 -4.86
N VAL A 331 -20.34 -1.86 -6.12
CA VAL A 331 -20.16 -0.54 -6.74
C VAL A 331 -20.93 0.53 -5.96
N ALA A 332 -22.18 0.24 -5.62
CA ALA A 332 -23.02 1.13 -4.82
C ALA A 332 -22.40 1.44 -3.45
N LEU A 333 -21.79 0.44 -2.80
CA LEU A 333 -21.08 0.64 -1.53
C LEU A 333 -19.89 1.58 -1.69
N ILE A 334 -19.03 1.36 -2.68
CA ILE A 334 -17.85 2.20 -2.91
C ILE A 334 -18.26 3.64 -3.22
N THR A 335 -19.20 3.83 -4.14
CA THR A 335 -19.74 5.15 -4.48
C THR A 335 -20.33 5.84 -3.24
N TYR A 336 -21.09 5.12 -2.42
CA TYR A 336 -21.63 5.66 -1.16
C TYR A 336 -20.53 6.11 -0.19
N LEU A 337 -19.47 5.31 -0.01
CA LEU A 337 -18.37 5.63 0.90
C LEU A 337 -17.56 6.85 0.42
N MET A 338 -17.32 6.94 -0.90
CA MET A 338 -16.60 8.06 -1.49
C MET A 338 -17.36 9.38 -1.33
N GLU A 339 -18.69 9.36 -1.51
CA GLU A 339 -19.48 10.60 -1.60
C GLU A 339 -20.05 11.05 -0.26
N VAL A 340 -20.63 10.11 0.50
CA VAL A 340 -21.29 10.42 1.77
C VAL A 340 -20.27 10.52 2.89
N LYS A 341 -19.32 9.60 2.95
CA LYS A 341 -18.30 9.58 4.03
C LYS A 341 -17.02 10.33 3.67
N LYS A 342 -16.92 10.87 2.45
CA LYS A 342 -15.73 11.56 1.92
C LYS A 342 -14.44 10.74 2.07
N GLY A 343 -14.59 9.42 2.08
CA GLY A 343 -13.49 8.47 2.18
C GLY A 343 -12.96 8.16 0.79
N ASN A 344 -12.18 9.07 0.19
CA ASN A 344 -11.58 8.87 -1.14
C ASN A 344 -10.31 8.00 -1.07
N GLY A 345 -10.36 6.91 -0.31
CA GLY A 345 -9.24 5.99 -0.12
C GLY A 345 -8.97 5.13 -1.37
N PRO A 346 -7.79 4.50 -1.47
CA PRO A 346 -7.54 3.49 -2.49
C PRO A 346 -8.31 2.21 -2.14
N ASP A 347 -9.44 1.97 -2.80
CA ASP A 347 -10.19 0.73 -2.68
C ASP A 347 -9.64 -0.35 -3.63
N LEU A 348 -9.44 -1.56 -3.10
CA LEU A 348 -8.95 -2.70 -3.88
C LEU A 348 -10.06 -3.75 -4.06
N ILE A 349 -10.45 -3.98 -5.31
CA ILE A 349 -11.38 -5.05 -5.68
C ILE A 349 -10.59 -6.16 -6.37
N ILE A 350 -10.67 -7.38 -5.83
CA ILE A 350 -10.06 -8.56 -6.42
C ILE A 350 -11.17 -9.38 -7.08
N VAL A 351 -11.02 -9.67 -8.37
CA VAL A 351 -12.01 -10.40 -9.16
C VAL A 351 -11.33 -11.46 -10.03
N PRO A 352 -12.00 -12.57 -10.35
CA PRO A 352 -11.50 -13.54 -11.32
C PRO A 352 -11.22 -12.90 -12.68
N LEU A 353 -10.16 -13.34 -13.36
CA LEU A 353 -9.69 -12.79 -14.63
C LEU A 353 -10.80 -12.71 -15.69
N SER A 354 -11.67 -13.71 -15.75
CA SER A 354 -12.80 -13.81 -16.67
C SER A 354 -13.86 -12.71 -16.47
N THR A 355 -13.95 -12.14 -15.27
CA THR A 355 -15.00 -11.18 -14.91
C THR A 355 -14.53 -9.72 -14.96
N ILE A 356 -13.23 -9.45 -15.13
CA ILE A 356 -12.66 -8.09 -15.14
C ILE A 356 -13.35 -7.19 -16.17
N SER A 357 -13.60 -7.71 -17.38
CA SER A 357 -14.25 -6.94 -18.45
C SER A 357 -15.68 -6.54 -18.07
N ASN A 358 -16.42 -7.44 -17.40
CA ASN A 358 -17.77 -7.16 -16.92
C ASN A 358 -17.75 -6.08 -15.83
N TRP A 359 -16.84 -6.20 -14.86
CA TRP A 359 -16.65 -5.18 -13.81
C TRP A 359 -16.32 -3.81 -14.38
N LYS A 360 -15.50 -3.75 -15.44
CA LYS A 360 -15.19 -2.50 -16.13
C LYS A 360 -16.45 -1.86 -16.72
N ILE A 361 -17.25 -2.62 -17.46
CA ILE A 361 -18.48 -2.13 -18.10
C ILE A 361 -19.48 -1.66 -17.04
N GLU A 362 -19.69 -2.43 -15.97
CA GLU A 362 -20.59 -2.05 -14.89
C GLU A 362 -20.12 -0.79 -14.16
N LEU A 363 -18.81 -0.64 -13.91
CA LEU A 363 -18.26 0.59 -13.33
C LEU A 363 -18.38 1.79 -14.26
N ASP A 364 -18.13 1.63 -15.55
CA ASP A 364 -18.33 2.69 -16.56
C ASP A 364 -19.81 3.12 -16.64
N LYS A 365 -20.74 2.16 -16.51
CA LYS A 365 -22.18 2.39 -16.59
C LYS A 365 -22.76 3.02 -15.31
N TRP A 366 -22.48 2.43 -14.15
CA TRP A 366 -23.12 2.82 -12.88
C TRP A 366 -22.38 3.95 -12.16
N SER A 367 -21.07 4.12 -12.40
CA SER A 367 -20.27 5.11 -11.67
C SER A 367 -19.15 5.68 -12.54
N PRO A 368 -19.48 6.43 -13.62
CA PRO A 368 -18.50 6.94 -14.58
C PRO A 368 -17.47 7.90 -13.96
N HIS A 369 -17.83 8.57 -12.86
CA HIS A 369 -16.97 9.49 -12.14
C HIS A 369 -15.85 8.81 -11.34
N VAL A 370 -15.94 7.49 -11.12
CA VAL A 370 -14.95 6.74 -10.34
C VAL A 370 -13.76 6.37 -11.21
N VAL A 371 -12.58 6.86 -10.83
CA VAL A 371 -11.32 6.54 -11.49
C VAL A 371 -10.92 5.10 -11.15
N LYS A 372 -10.87 4.24 -12.17
CA LYS A 372 -10.49 2.82 -12.05
C LYS A 372 -9.14 2.52 -12.70
N ILE A 373 -8.35 1.69 -12.02
CA ILE A 373 -7.07 1.17 -12.51
C ILE A 373 -7.21 -0.34 -12.62
N ILE A 374 -7.10 -0.87 -13.84
CA ILE A 374 -7.27 -2.30 -14.11
C ILE A 374 -5.90 -2.93 -14.27
N TYR A 375 -5.61 -3.93 -13.45
CA TYR A 375 -4.41 -4.75 -13.57
C TYR A 375 -4.74 -6.09 -14.23
N LYS A 376 -4.22 -6.31 -15.43
CA LYS A 376 -4.27 -7.58 -16.16
C LYS A 376 -2.84 -7.98 -16.47
N GLY A 377 -2.46 -9.22 -16.12
CA GLY A 377 -1.07 -9.68 -16.24
C GLY A 377 -0.47 -9.49 -17.64
N GLY A 378 0.84 -9.24 -17.69
CA GLY A 378 1.64 -9.15 -18.92
C GLY A 378 2.38 -7.83 -19.16
N GLN A 379 2.16 -6.80 -18.35
CA GLN A 379 2.87 -5.52 -18.50
C GLN A 379 3.60 -5.15 -17.20
N GLY A 380 4.91 -4.90 -17.32
CA GLY A 380 5.82 -4.74 -16.19
C GLY A 380 5.45 -3.57 -15.25
N PRO A 381 6.04 -3.52 -14.05
CA PRO A 381 5.70 -2.54 -13.00
C PRO A 381 5.74 -1.07 -13.46
N ALA A 382 6.52 -0.75 -14.50
CA ALA A 382 6.68 0.58 -15.05
C ALA A 382 5.42 1.14 -15.78
N GLN A 383 4.63 0.29 -16.45
CA GLN A 383 3.38 0.73 -17.11
C GLN A 383 2.26 0.96 -16.07
N THR A 384 2.24 0.14 -15.02
CA THR A 384 1.36 0.28 -13.85
C THR A 384 1.65 1.58 -13.09
N ALA A 385 2.93 1.87 -12.82
CA ALA A 385 3.36 3.10 -12.15
C ALA A 385 3.05 4.36 -12.99
N ARG A 386 3.17 4.28 -14.33
CA ARG A 386 2.78 5.38 -15.23
C ARG A 386 1.28 5.66 -15.15
N THR A 387 0.44 4.63 -15.20
CA THR A 387 -1.03 4.76 -15.14
C THR A 387 -1.50 5.35 -13.81
N PHE A 388 -0.90 4.90 -12.70
CA PHE A 388 -1.12 5.50 -11.38
C PHE A 388 -0.74 7.00 -11.35
N ARG A 389 0.35 7.39 -12.01
CA ARG A 389 0.87 8.77 -11.99
C ARG A 389 0.11 9.72 -12.91
N THR A 390 -0.47 9.24 -14.02
CA THR A 390 -1.30 10.06 -14.92
C THR A 390 -2.76 10.17 -14.47
N LYS A 391 -3.34 9.14 -13.85
CA LYS A 391 -4.75 9.14 -13.43
C LYS A 391 -4.99 9.35 -11.94
N GLY A 392 -3.96 9.22 -11.09
CA GLY A 392 -4.03 9.38 -9.64
C GLY A 392 -3.59 10.75 -9.13
N ARG A 393 -3.80 11.83 -9.90
CA ARG A 393 -3.78 13.17 -9.31
C ARG A 393 -5.09 13.33 -8.53
N PHE A 394 -5.01 13.04 -7.24
CA PHE A 394 -6.03 13.33 -6.24
C PHE A 394 -6.30 14.83 -6.13
#